data_AF-A0A9E3QW16-F1
#
_entry.id   AF-A0A9E3QW16-F1
#
_cell.length_a   1.000
_cell.length_b   1.000
_cell.length_c   1.000
_cell.angle_alpha   90.00
_cell.angle_beta   90.00
_cell.angle_gamma   90.00
#
_symmetry.space_group_name_H-M   'P 1'
#
loop_
_entity.id
_entity.type
_entity.pdbx_description
1 polymer ?
#
loop_
_entity_poly.entity_id
_entity_poly.type
_entity_poly.pdbx_seq_one_letter_code
_entity_poly.pdbx_strand_id
1 'polypeptide(L)'
;MAKLKLTDITRGAALLKKAIDKADLNADGAVRTSDLEKLRQHLQTPQNSRGNWWTKDDDASRLYYAVRGAAEFATRLSGSREVRDVKAAVEELKTRARAADTDGDGFLEDAEVKKLRNVSDKSFLAFVAAYKGRTSADLDFPEVKPARAPRFDWKGTPAEVTQSLLDACSKRSNDNFWPGNGKPSRYNLGVDEAKAMVDALQPLYRNRQQAVLRELARRSSSSDFGCVAPTDAAAKVLQTLATSLGLTLTFGQPAAPTFDPW
;
A
#
# COMPACT_ATOMS: atom_id res chain seq x y z
N MET A 1 -2.46 20.44 26.31
CA MET A 1 -3.34 19.32 25.93
C MET A 1 -3.86 18.72 27.24
N ALA A 2 -5.09 18.22 27.33
CA ALA A 2 -5.52 17.58 28.57
C ALA A 2 -4.70 16.29 28.83
N LYS A 3 -4.39 15.99 30.09
CA LYS A 3 -3.65 14.79 30.53
C LYS A 3 -4.25 13.51 29.91
N LEU A 4 -3.45 12.76 29.16
CA LEU A 4 -3.90 11.55 28.44
C LEU A 4 -3.61 10.30 29.26
N LYS A 5 -4.60 9.43 29.50
CA LYS A 5 -4.37 8.16 30.20
C LYS A 5 -3.67 7.17 29.27
N LEU A 6 -2.74 6.34 29.78
CA LEU A 6 -2.11 5.28 28.97
C LEU A 6 -3.14 4.26 28.42
N THR A 7 -4.27 4.09 29.11
CA THR A 7 -5.39 3.26 28.63
C THR A 7 -6.10 3.89 27.42
N ASP A 8 -6.22 5.21 27.37
CA ASP A 8 -6.74 5.94 26.21
C ASP A 8 -5.79 5.79 25.01
N ILE A 9 -4.48 5.81 25.24
CA ILE A 9 -3.46 5.58 24.19
C ILE A 9 -3.58 4.18 23.61
N THR A 10 -3.76 3.18 24.47
CA THR A 10 -3.94 1.79 24.03
C THR A 10 -5.21 1.62 23.19
N ARG A 11 -6.33 2.22 23.62
CA ARG A 11 -7.59 2.20 22.88
C ARG A 11 -7.49 2.99 21.56
N GLY A 12 -6.86 4.15 21.59
CA GLY A 12 -6.64 4.99 20.41
C GLY A 12 -5.73 4.32 19.39
N ALA A 13 -4.70 3.59 19.81
CA ALA A 13 -3.89 2.77 18.90
C ALA A 13 -4.72 1.68 18.21
N ALA A 14 -5.58 0.97 18.95
CA ALA A 14 -6.48 -0.01 18.39
C ALA A 14 -7.47 0.61 17.39
N LEU A 15 -8.01 1.79 17.70
CA LEU A 15 -8.90 2.53 16.82
C LEU A 15 -8.19 3.06 15.57
N LEU A 16 -6.96 3.57 15.70
CA LEU A 16 -6.15 4.01 14.56
C LEU A 16 -5.84 2.83 13.64
N LYS A 17 -5.55 1.63 14.18
CA LYS A 17 -5.40 0.43 13.35
C LYS A 17 -6.66 0.10 12.53
N LYS A 18 -7.85 0.31 13.10
CA LYS A 18 -9.12 0.19 12.35
C LYS A 18 -9.27 1.29 11.30
N ALA A 19 -8.79 2.50 11.58
CA ALA A 19 -8.72 3.56 10.58
C ALA A 19 -7.74 3.20 9.44
N ILE A 20 -6.61 2.55 9.72
CA ILE A 20 -5.68 2.05 8.70
C ILE A 20 -6.37 1.00 7.80
N ASP A 21 -7.16 0.09 8.37
CA ASP A 21 -7.95 -0.88 7.59
C ASP A 21 -8.91 -0.19 6.63
N LYS A 22 -9.57 0.89 7.09
CA LYS A 22 -10.47 1.68 6.23
C LYS A 22 -9.74 2.59 5.25
N ALA A 23 -8.47 2.90 5.48
CA ALA A 23 -7.67 3.79 4.64
C ALA A 23 -7.16 3.11 3.36
N ASP A 24 -7.19 1.79 3.28
CA ASP A 24 -6.95 1.01 2.06
C ASP A 24 -8.20 1.06 1.16
N LEU A 25 -8.44 2.22 0.56
CA LEU A 25 -9.68 2.53 -0.15
C LEU A 25 -9.88 1.73 -1.44
N ASN A 26 -8.81 1.17 -1.97
CA ASN A 26 -8.82 0.32 -3.15
C ASN A 26 -8.61 -1.17 -2.82
N ALA A 27 -8.58 -1.52 -1.52
CA ALA A 27 -8.53 -2.88 -1.00
C ALA A 27 -7.39 -3.74 -1.58
N ASP A 28 -6.20 -3.17 -1.75
CA ASP A 28 -5.05 -3.89 -2.30
C ASP A 28 -3.88 -4.03 -1.31
N GLY A 29 -4.18 -3.85 -0.02
CA GLY A 29 -3.29 -4.16 1.08
C GLY A 29 -2.30 -3.05 1.41
N ALA A 30 -2.45 -1.84 0.85
CA ALA A 30 -1.54 -0.73 1.10
C ALA A 30 -2.25 0.62 1.25
N VAL A 31 -1.73 1.49 2.12
CA VAL A 31 -2.22 2.87 2.27
C VAL A 31 -1.37 3.80 1.40
N ARG A 32 -1.78 4.04 0.15
CA ARG A 32 -1.01 4.87 -0.78
C ARG A 32 -1.35 6.34 -0.68
N THR A 33 -0.50 7.15 -1.32
CA THR A 33 -0.75 8.59 -1.48
C THR A 33 -2.10 8.87 -2.14
N SER A 34 -2.54 8.05 -3.10
CA SER A 34 -3.87 8.17 -3.72
C SER A 34 -5.01 7.93 -2.74
N ASP A 35 -4.86 7.02 -1.80
CA ASP A 35 -5.91 6.69 -0.83
C ASP A 35 -5.97 7.78 0.25
N LEU A 36 -4.80 8.27 0.68
CA LEU A 36 -4.70 9.44 1.54
C LEU A 36 -5.34 10.68 0.87
N GLU A 37 -5.11 10.90 -0.41
CA GLU A 37 -5.69 12.04 -1.14
C GLU A 37 -7.21 11.94 -1.27
N LYS A 38 -7.75 10.75 -1.57
CA LYS A 38 -9.20 10.51 -1.56
C LYS A 38 -9.80 10.71 -0.17
N LEU A 39 -9.15 10.20 0.88
CA LEU A 39 -9.56 10.41 2.26
C LEU A 39 -9.57 11.90 2.61
N ARG A 40 -8.53 12.65 2.21
CA ARG A 40 -8.43 14.09 2.40
C ARG A 40 -9.60 14.82 1.74
N GLN A 41 -9.91 14.52 0.49
CA GLN A 41 -11.02 15.12 -0.25
C GLN A 41 -12.37 14.79 0.38
N HIS A 42 -12.56 13.53 0.81
CA HIS A 42 -13.77 13.10 1.51
C HIS A 42 -13.99 13.90 2.80
N LEU A 43 -12.95 14.01 3.62
CA LEU A 43 -13.02 14.68 4.92
C LEU A 43 -13.04 16.22 4.83
N GLN A 44 -12.63 16.79 3.70
CA GLN A 44 -12.78 18.24 3.44
C GLN A 44 -14.23 18.67 3.19
N THR A 45 -15.09 17.72 2.88
CA THR A 45 -16.51 17.99 2.62
C THR A 45 -17.17 18.39 3.96
N PRO A 46 -17.85 19.56 4.06
CA PRO A 46 -18.37 20.09 5.32
C PRO A 46 -19.30 19.14 6.10
N GLN A 47 -20.01 18.26 5.38
CA GLN A 47 -20.89 17.25 5.95
C GLN A 47 -20.11 16.15 6.72
N ASN A 48 -18.86 15.92 6.32
CA ASN A 48 -18.00 14.84 6.81
C ASN A 48 -16.96 15.36 7.81
N SER A 49 -16.57 16.64 7.72
CA SER A 49 -15.52 17.23 8.55
C SER A 49 -15.90 17.41 10.03
N ARG A 50 -17.21 17.37 10.38
CA ARG A 50 -17.75 17.68 11.73
C ARG A 50 -17.02 18.86 12.40
N GLY A 51 -16.71 19.91 11.63
CA GLY A 51 -15.84 21.01 12.04
C GLY A 51 -15.18 21.73 10.86
N ASN A 52 -14.34 22.73 11.14
CA ASN A 52 -13.65 23.50 10.09
C ASN A 52 -12.30 22.87 9.75
N TRP A 53 -12.27 22.06 8.68
CA TRP A 53 -11.06 21.43 8.11
C TRP A 53 -9.86 22.37 8.02
N TRP A 54 -10.09 23.64 7.66
CA TRP A 54 -9.01 24.61 7.40
C TRP A 54 -8.29 25.07 8.66
N THR A 55 -8.88 24.85 9.84
CA THR A 55 -8.24 25.12 11.13
C THR A 55 -7.33 23.98 11.58
N LYS A 56 -7.43 22.79 10.96
CA LYS A 56 -6.76 21.54 11.38
C LYS A 56 -7.09 21.07 12.81
N ASP A 57 -8.01 21.74 13.48
CA ASP A 57 -8.40 21.48 14.86
C ASP A 57 -9.65 20.60 14.96
N ASP A 58 -10.28 20.28 13.84
CA ASP A 58 -11.40 19.35 13.76
C ASP A 58 -10.95 17.88 13.80
N ASP A 59 -11.86 17.01 14.21
CA ASP A 59 -11.58 15.58 14.36
C ASP A 59 -11.24 14.92 13.03
N ALA A 60 -11.82 15.38 11.91
CA ALA A 60 -11.56 14.82 10.59
C ALA A 60 -10.13 15.12 10.12
N SER A 61 -9.63 16.35 10.32
CA SER A 61 -8.23 16.67 10.11
C SER A 61 -7.30 15.80 10.95
N ARG A 62 -7.62 15.60 12.23
CA ARG A 62 -6.81 14.76 13.15
C ARG A 62 -6.79 13.29 12.71
N LEU A 63 -7.91 12.76 12.23
CA LEU A 63 -8.00 11.44 11.63
C LEU A 63 -7.07 11.32 10.41
N TYR A 64 -7.19 12.24 9.45
CA TYR A 64 -6.35 12.25 8.26
C TYR A 64 -4.85 12.30 8.60
N TYR A 65 -4.44 13.23 9.47
CA TYR A 65 -3.04 13.39 9.84
C TYR A 65 -2.50 12.20 10.63
N ALA A 66 -3.32 11.51 11.43
CA ALA A 66 -2.88 10.30 12.12
C ALA A 66 -2.66 9.13 11.15
N VAL A 67 -3.57 8.91 10.18
CA VAL A 67 -3.41 7.87 9.15
C VAL A 67 -2.18 8.17 8.28
N ARG A 68 -2.06 9.40 7.79
CA ARG A 68 -0.89 9.85 7.01
C ARG A 68 0.40 9.72 7.82
N GLY A 69 0.39 10.18 9.07
CA GLY A 69 1.56 10.15 9.96
C GLY A 69 2.04 8.74 10.27
N ALA A 70 1.13 7.77 10.41
CA ALA A 70 1.45 6.35 10.55
C ALA A 70 2.03 5.78 9.25
N ALA A 71 1.45 6.08 8.09
CA ALA A 71 1.95 5.60 6.79
C ALA A 71 3.35 6.15 6.47
N GLU A 72 3.59 7.43 6.71
CA GLU A 72 4.91 8.06 6.56
C GLU A 72 5.93 7.52 7.56
N PHE A 73 5.50 7.14 8.76
CA PHE A 73 6.38 6.53 9.76
C PHE A 73 6.74 5.09 9.38
N ALA A 74 5.79 4.29 8.87
CA ALA A 74 6.03 2.96 8.34
C ALA A 74 7.04 2.98 7.18
N THR A 75 6.91 3.96 6.28
CA THR A 75 7.85 4.15 5.16
C THR A 75 9.27 4.38 5.68
N ARG A 76 9.43 5.17 6.75
CA ARG A 76 10.73 5.45 7.37
C ARG A 76 11.32 4.25 8.12
N LEU A 77 10.48 3.41 8.74
CA LEU A 77 10.93 2.25 9.52
C LEU A 77 11.26 1.02 8.65
N SER A 78 10.45 0.78 7.61
CA SER A 78 10.44 -0.49 6.88
C SER A 78 10.55 -0.33 5.36
N GLY A 79 10.56 0.90 4.85
CA GLY A 79 10.48 1.16 3.40
C GLY A 79 9.12 0.85 2.78
N SER A 80 8.12 0.45 3.58
CA SER A 80 6.83 -0.06 3.10
C SER A 80 5.65 0.83 3.51
N ARG A 81 4.55 0.71 2.74
CA ARG A 81 3.22 1.27 3.04
C ARG A 81 2.12 0.21 3.06
N GLU A 82 2.49 -1.06 3.13
CA GLU A 82 1.51 -2.12 3.33
C GLU A 82 0.76 -1.93 4.65
N VAL A 83 -0.54 -2.26 4.66
CA VAL A 83 -1.43 -2.13 5.83
C VAL A 83 -0.82 -2.80 7.06
N ARG A 84 -0.14 -3.95 6.90
CA ARG A 84 0.53 -4.65 8.00
C ARG A 84 1.64 -3.79 8.64
N ASP A 85 2.44 -3.13 7.81
CA ASP A 85 3.61 -2.37 8.25
C ASP A 85 3.17 -1.02 8.84
N VAL A 86 2.11 -0.43 8.28
CA VAL A 86 1.46 0.75 8.85
C VAL A 86 0.86 0.44 10.22
N LYS A 87 0.25 -0.73 10.41
CA LYS A 87 -0.22 -1.16 11.73
C LYS A 87 0.91 -1.43 12.73
N ALA A 88 2.04 -1.96 12.27
CA ALA A 88 3.24 -2.12 13.10
C ALA A 88 3.82 -0.75 13.51
N ALA A 89 3.82 0.22 12.60
CA ALA A 89 4.20 1.60 12.90
C ALA A 89 3.28 2.25 13.95
N VAL A 90 1.99 1.94 13.96
CA VAL A 90 1.05 2.37 15.03
C VAL A 90 1.40 1.73 16.38
N GLU A 91 1.82 0.48 16.41
CA GLU A 91 2.31 -0.15 17.64
C GLU A 91 3.56 0.53 18.18
N GLU A 92 4.49 0.88 17.30
CA GLU A 92 5.70 1.59 17.68
C GLU A 92 5.40 3.02 18.18
N LEU A 93 4.43 3.72 17.57
CA LEU A 93 3.91 4.99 18.07
C LEU A 93 3.31 4.85 19.48
N LYS A 94 2.54 3.79 19.73
CA LYS A 94 1.99 3.48 21.05
C LYS A 94 3.08 3.19 22.07
N THR A 95 4.08 2.39 21.72
CA THR A 95 5.22 2.06 22.59
C THR A 95 5.99 3.31 22.98
N ARG A 96 6.32 4.18 22.00
CA ARG A 96 7.02 5.44 22.26
C ARG A 96 6.20 6.41 23.09
N ALA A 97 4.89 6.50 22.88
CA ALA A 97 4.01 7.29 23.73
C ALA A 97 4.01 6.78 25.17
N ARG A 98 3.90 5.46 25.39
CA ARG A 98 3.94 4.88 26.74
C ARG A 98 5.30 5.06 27.42
N ALA A 99 6.39 5.01 26.68
CA ALA A 99 7.73 5.23 27.22
C ALA A 99 8.02 6.70 27.57
N ALA A 100 7.17 7.64 27.11
CA ALA A 100 7.29 9.05 27.45
C ALA A 100 6.70 9.40 28.83
N ASP A 101 5.85 8.54 29.39
CA ASP A 101 5.46 8.55 30.81
C ASP A 101 6.68 8.14 31.64
N THR A 102 7.38 9.15 32.17
CA THR A 102 8.68 8.99 32.82
C THR A 102 8.59 8.86 34.34
N ASP A 103 7.50 9.33 34.94
CA ASP A 103 7.24 9.20 36.37
C ASP A 103 6.40 7.95 36.71
N GLY A 104 5.81 7.30 35.70
CA GLY A 104 5.09 6.05 35.82
C GLY A 104 3.69 6.22 36.42
N ASP A 105 3.13 7.43 36.38
CA ASP A 105 1.84 7.74 36.98
C ASP A 105 0.64 7.20 36.16
N GLY A 106 0.91 6.68 34.96
CA GLY A 106 -0.09 6.11 34.06
C GLY A 106 -0.77 7.14 33.17
N PHE A 107 -0.19 8.32 33.06
CA PHE A 107 -0.66 9.40 32.22
C PHE A 107 0.48 10.06 31.44
N LEU A 108 0.10 10.80 30.41
CA LEU A 108 1.00 11.62 29.61
C LEU A 108 0.64 13.08 29.83
N GLU A 109 1.55 13.81 30.44
CA GLU A 109 1.41 15.24 30.68
C GLU A 109 2.03 16.09 29.56
N ASP A 110 1.67 17.37 29.50
CA ASP A 110 2.17 18.28 28.44
C ASP A 110 3.70 18.37 28.39
N ALA A 111 4.37 18.28 29.54
CA ALA A 111 5.84 18.28 29.61
C ALA A 111 6.46 17.04 28.96
N GLU A 112 5.81 15.88 29.07
CA GLU A 112 6.25 14.60 28.53
C GLU A 112 5.91 14.48 27.05
N VAL A 113 4.72 14.93 26.65
CA VAL A 113 4.32 15.04 25.25
C VAL A 113 5.30 15.94 24.47
N LYS A 114 5.81 17.02 25.08
CA LYS A 114 6.83 17.88 24.47
C LYS A 114 8.15 17.17 24.18
N LYS A 115 8.48 16.08 24.89
CA LYS A 115 9.68 15.27 24.62
C LYS A 115 9.55 14.48 23.32
N LEU A 116 8.32 14.21 22.85
CA LEU A 116 8.04 13.57 21.57
C LEU A 116 8.20 14.57 20.42
N ARG A 117 9.34 14.49 19.72
CA ARG A 117 9.69 15.46 18.67
C ARG A 117 9.09 15.14 17.30
N ASN A 118 8.74 13.88 17.01
CA ASN A 118 8.32 13.52 15.67
C ASN A 118 6.88 13.96 15.38
N VAL A 119 6.65 14.43 14.15
CA VAL A 119 5.32 14.80 13.66
C VAL A 119 4.33 13.65 13.80
N SER A 120 4.75 12.41 13.49
CA SER A 120 3.91 11.22 13.62
C SER A 120 3.46 10.95 15.06
N ASP A 121 4.31 11.21 16.06
CA ASP A 121 3.95 11.06 17.48
C ASP A 121 2.87 12.08 17.87
N LYS A 122 3.04 13.32 17.44
CA LYS A 122 2.08 14.41 17.71
C LYS A 122 0.73 14.16 17.04
N SER A 123 0.73 13.73 15.77
CA SER A 123 -0.50 13.37 15.05
C SER A 123 -1.21 12.19 15.70
N PHE A 124 -0.48 11.18 16.16
CA PHE A 124 -1.04 10.04 16.89
C PHE A 124 -1.71 10.49 18.20
N LEU A 125 -1.02 11.29 19.02
CA LEU A 125 -1.59 11.77 20.29
C LEU A 125 -2.77 12.72 20.11
N ALA A 126 -2.74 13.59 19.10
CA ALA A 126 -3.88 14.44 18.75
C ALA A 126 -5.11 13.61 18.37
N PHE A 127 -4.92 12.51 17.63
CA PHE A 127 -5.99 11.57 17.33
C PHE A 127 -6.52 10.85 18.58
N VAL A 128 -5.63 10.35 19.45
CA VAL A 128 -6.02 9.72 20.73
C VAL A 128 -6.88 10.67 21.57
N ALA A 129 -6.49 11.94 21.67
CA ALA A 129 -7.23 12.95 22.41
C ALA A 129 -8.63 13.21 21.80
N ALA A 130 -8.71 13.34 20.47
CA ALA A 130 -9.94 13.65 19.75
C ALA A 130 -10.95 12.49 19.73
N TYR A 131 -10.46 11.25 19.63
CA TYR A 131 -11.28 10.05 19.50
C TYR A 131 -11.42 9.25 20.82
N LYS A 132 -11.09 9.89 21.95
CA LYS A 132 -11.29 9.28 23.27
C LYS A 132 -12.75 8.86 23.47
N GLY A 133 -12.96 7.59 23.82
CA GLY A 133 -14.29 7.01 24.05
C GLY A 133 -15.09 6.72 22.78
N ARG A 134 -14.55 7.00 21.58
CA ARG A 134 -15.20 6.71 20.30
C ARG A 134 -14.94 5.29 19.83
N THR A 135 -15.73 4.87 18.85
CA THR A 135 -15.67 3.54 18.23
C THR A 135 -15.30 3.63 16.76
N SER A 136 -15.11 2.48 16.10
CA SER A 136 -14.86 2.44 14.66
C SER A 136 -16.03 2.94 13.81
N ALA A 137 -17.24 3.07 14.37
CA ALA A 137 -18.39 3.66 13.69
C ALA A 137 -18.25 5.19 13.55
N ASP A 138 -17.47 5.83 14.42
CA ASP A 138 -17.20 7.27 14.38
C ASP A 138 -16.09 7.66 13.40
N LEU A 139 -15.46 6.66 12.77
CA LEU A 139 -14.45 6.84 11.74
C LEU A 139 -15.13 7.02 10.38
N ASP A 140 -15.21 8.28 9.94
CA ASP A 140 -15.74 8.64 8.63
C ASP A 140 -14.68 8.42 7.55
N PHE A 141 -14.98 7.54 6.61
CA PHE A 141 -14.12 7.18 5.49
C PHE A 141 -14.98 7.09 4.23
N PRO A 142 -14.43 7.43 3.05
CA PRO A 142 -15.12 7.19 1.81
C PRO A 142 -15.34 5.68 1.64
N GLU A 143 -16.36 5.33 0.86
CA GLU A 143 -16.65 3.94 0.54
C GLU A 143 -15.41 3.26 -0.07
N VAL A 144 -15.05 2.10 0.47
CA VAL A 144 -14.00 1.26 -0.11
C VAL A 144 -14.50 0.78 -1.46
N LYS A 145 -13.79 1.18 -2.52
CA LYS A 145 -14.06 0.78 -3.89
C LYS A 145 -12.85 -0.01 -4.35
N PRO A 146 -12.86 -1.34 -4.17
CA PRO A 146 -11.76 -2.19 -4.62
C PRO A 146 -11.41 -1.80 -6.04
N ALA A 147 -10.14 -1.46 -6.28
CA ALA A 147 -9.71 -1.19 -7.64
C ALA A 147 -9.96 -2.47 -8.44
N ARG A 148 -10.91 -2.44 -9.37
CA ARG A 148 -11.06 -3.55 -10.30
C ARG A 148 -9.74 -3.65 -11.05
N ALA A 149 -9.14 -4.83 -11.04
CA ALA A 149 -8.01 -5.10 -11.89
C ALA A 149 -8.40 -4.67 -13.33
N PRO A 150 -7.51 -3.95 -14.03
CA PRO A 150 -7.70 -3.68 -15.44
C PRO A 150 -8.11 -4.96 -16.17
N ARG A 151 -9.07 -4.86 -17.09
CA ARG A 151 -9.40 -6.02 -17.92
C ARG A 151 -8.24 -6.25 -18.89
N PHE A 152 -7.92 -7.51 -19.11
CA PHE A 152 -6.96 -7.87 -20.15
C PHE A 152 -7.49 -7.42 -21.51
N ASP A 153 -6.71 -6.58 -22.19
CA ASP A 153 -6.91 -6.15 -23.57
C ASP A 153 -5.83 -6.78 -24.45
N TRP A 154 -6.29 -7.46 -25.51
CA TRP A 154 -5.44 -8.18 -26.44
C TRP A 154 -5.10 -7.36 -27.69
N LYS A 155 -5.52 -6.10 -27.78
CA LYS A 155 -5.24 -5.20 -28.92
C LYS A 155 -3.90 -4.46 -28.77
N GLY A 156 -3.31 -4.06 -29.92
CA GLY A 156 -2.06 -3.29 -29.97
C GLY A 156 -0.81 -4.12 -30.26
N THR A 157 0.35 -3.60 -29.87
CA THR A 157 1.65 -4.25 -29.99
C THR A 157 1.82 -5.36 -28.95
N PRO A 158 2.74 -6.33 -29.14
CA PRO A 158 3.04 -7.34 -28.13
C PRO A 158 3.43 -6.74 -26.77
N ALA A 159 4.13 -5.60 -26.76
CA ALA A 159 4.49 -4.89 -25.54
C ALA A 159 3.29 -4.31 -24.79
N GLU A 160 2.33 -3.70 -25.52
CA GLU A 160 1.10 -3.18 -24.93
C GLU A 160 0.20 -4.29 -24.38
N VAL A 161 0.05 -5.38 -25.13
CA VAL A 161 -0.71 -6.55 -24.66
C VAL A 161 -0.06 -7.20 -23.45
N THR A 162 1.27 -7.33 -23.45
CA THR A 162 2.01 -7.87 -22.29
C THR A 162 1.83 -6.98 -21.07
N GLN A 163 1.86 -5.66 -21.26
CA GLN A 163 1.58 -4.73 -20.17
C GLN A 163 0.14 -4.86 -19.66
N SER A 164 -0.84 -4.95 -20.54
CA SER A 164 -2.25 -5.17 -20.16
C SER A 164 -2.43 -6.50 -19.42
N LEU A 165 -1.73 -7.55 -19.82
CA LEU A 165 -1.73 -8.85 -19.14
C LEU A 165 -1.15 -8.75 -17.73
N LEU A 166 -0.01 -8.05 -17.58
CA LEU A 166 0.61 -7.80 -16.28
C LEU A 166 -0.31 -7.00 -15.37
N ASP A 167 -0.91 -5.92 -15.89
CA ASP A 167 -1.84 -5.07 -15.14
C ASP A 167 -3.10 -5.82 -14.71
N ALA A 168 -3.60 -6.75 -15.54
CA ALA A 168 -4.82 -7.50 -15.27
C ALA A 168 -4.62 -8.69 -14.31
N CYS A 169 -3.47 -9.35 -14.37
CA CYS A 169 -3.25 -10.64 -13.69
C CYS A 169 -2.29 -10.57 -12.49
N SER A 170 -1.50 -9.51 -12.36
CA SER A 170 -0.54 -9.37 -11.24
C SER A 170 -1.20 -8.74 -10.01
N LYS A 171 -0.82 -9.19 -8.83
CA LYS A 171 -1.23 -8.61 -7.55
C LYS A 171 -0.21 -7.55 -7.16
N ARG A 172 -0.68 -6.32 -7.10
CA ARG A 172 0.12 -5.18 -6.67
C ARG A 172 0.81 -5.38 -5.32
N SER A 173 0.23 -6.15 -4.40
CA SER A 173 0.87 -6.42 -3.10
C SER A 173 2.20 -7.18 -3.21
N ASN A 174 2.43 -7.89 -4.31
CA ASN A 174 3.66 -8.65 -4.53
C ASN A 174 4.74 -7.77 -5.17
N ASP A 175 4.36 -6.64 -5.80
CA ASP A 175 5.24 -5.86 -6.65
C ASP A 175 6.05 -4.82 -5.88
N ASN A 176 7.27 -4.55 -6.36
CA ASN A 176 8.08 -3.46 -5.81
C ASN A 176 7.70 -2.15 -6.51
N PHE A 177 7.48 -1.08 -5.74
CA PHE A 177 7.08 0.22 -6.29
C PHE A 177 8.18 1.27 -6.18
N TRP A 178 8.23 2.12 -7.20
CA TRP A 178 9.07 3.31 -7.18
C TRP A 178 8.46 4.42 -6.32
N PRO A 179 9.24 5.06 -5.42
CA PRO A 179 8.78 6.23 -4.69
C PRO A 179 8.43 7.36 -5.66
N GLY A 180 7.18 7.84 -5.61
CA GLY A 180 6.77 9.09 -6.28
C GLY A 180 5.85 8.95 -7.49
N ASN A 181 5.82 7.80 -8.17
CA ASN A 181 5.01 7.65 -9.41
C ASN A 181 4.00 6.50 -9.39
N GLY A 182 3.99 5.66 -8.34
CA GLY A 182 3.01 4.57 -8.18
C GLY A 182 3.11 3.47 -9.24
N LYS A 183 4.13 3.50 -10.10
CA LYS A 183 4.40 2.46 -11.09
C LYS A 183 5.29 1.36 -10.48
N PRO A 184 5.03 0.06 -10.77
CA PRO A 184 5.90 -1.03 -10.34
C PRO A 184 7.29 -0.88 -10.97
N SER A 185 8.35 -0.88 -10.15
CA SER A 185 9.71 -1.04 -10.65
C SER A 185 9.94 -2.47 -11.14
N ARG A 186 9.20 -3.44 -10.59
CA ARG A 186 9.25 -4.86 -10.94
C ARG A 186 7.90 -5.54 -10.68
N TYR A 187 7.49 -6.40 -11.61
CA TYR A 187 6.38 -7.34 -11.44
C TYR A 187 6.88 -8.65 -10.84
N ASN A 188 6.58 -8.93 -9.58
CA ASN A 188 7.01 -10.16 -8.92
C ASN A 188 5.94 -11.24 -9.10
N LEU A 189 6.15 -12.13 -10.09
CA LEU A 189 5.14 -13.12 -10.47
C LEU A 189 5.23 -14.41 -9.66
N GLY A 190 4.21 -14.64 -8.85
CA GLY A 190 3.88 -15.92 -8.23
C GLY A 190 3.17 -16.89 -9.18
N VAL A 191 3.03 -18.14 -8.72
CA VAL A 191 2.44 -19.24 -9.51
C VAL A 191 1.01 -18.96 -9.94
N ASP A 192 0.19 -18.40 -9.04
CA ASP A 192 -1.22 -18.16 -9.33
C ASP A 192 -1.41 -17.03 -10.36
N GLU A 193 -0.56 -16.01 -10.33
CA GLU A 193 -0.56 -14.93 -11.32
C GLU A 193 -0.16 -15.47 -12.69
N ALA A 194 0.88 -16.32 -12.74
CA ALA A 194 1.28 -16.97 -13.99
C ALA A 194 0.19 -17.88 -14.57
N LYS A 195 -0.55 -18.62 -13.73
CA LYS A 195 -1.71 -19.42 -14.18
C LYS A 195 -2.81 -18.53 -14.74
N ALA A 196 -3.17 -17.45 -14.04
CA ALA A 196 -4.17 -16.49 -14.52
C ALA A 196 -3.76 -15.85 -15.86
N MET A 197 -2.47 -15.58 -16.05
CA MET A 197 -1.93 -15.11 -17.33
C MET A 197 -2.08 -16.14 -18.44
N VAL A 198 -1.74 -17.41 -18.17
CA VAL A 198 -1.92 -18.51 -19.12
C VAL A 198 -3.39 -18.63 -19.53
N ASP A 199 -4.31 -18.62 -18.57
CA ASP A 199 -5.75 -18.70 -18.82
C ASP A 199 -6.25 -17.52 -19.67
N ALA A 200 -5.76 -16.31 -19.41
CA ALA A 200 -6.09 -15.12 -20.22
C ALA A 200 -5.56 -15.20 -21.66
N LEU A 201 -4.45 -15.90 -21.89
CA LEU A 201 -3.86 -16.08 -23.21
C LEU A 201 -4.52 -17.20 -24.04
N GLN A 202 -5.07 -18.24 -23.41
CA GLN A 202 -5.64 -19.40 -24.10
C GLN A 202 -6.65 -19.07 -25.22
N PRO A 203 -7.57 -18.09 -25.07
CA PRO A 203 -8.54 -17.76 -26.12
C PRO A 203 -7.94 -17.07 -27.35
N LEU A 204 -6.68 -16.61 -27.27
CA LEU A 204 -6.05 -15.87 -28.36
C LEU A 204 -5.51 -16.79 -29.44
N TYR A 205 -5.30 -16.26 -30.64
CA TYR A 205 -4.61 -16.99 -31.70
C TYR A 205 -3.18 -17.37 -31.29
N ARG A 206 -2.72 -18.55 -31.71
CA ARG A 206 -1.38 -19.11 -31.42
C ARG A 206 -0.26 -18.10 -31.58
N ASN A 207 -0.21 -17.39 -32.72
CA ASN A 207 0.83 -16.40 -32.99
C ASN A 207 0.84 -15.25 -31.98
N ARG A 208 -0.33 -14.86 -31.47
CA ARG A 208 -0.47 -13.81 -30.47
C ARG A 208 0.04 -14.27 -29.10
N GLN A 209 -0.33 -15.49 -28.69
CA GLN A 209 0.18 -16.10 -27.46
C GLN A 209 1.72 -16.17 -27.49
N GLN A 210 2.28 -16.64 -28.61
CA GLN A 210 3.72 -16.70 -28.82
C GLN A 210 4.41 -15.34 -28.71
N ALA A 211 3.82 -14.29 -29.32
CA ALA A 211 4.38 -12.94 -29.27
C ALA A 211 4.41 -12.37 -27.85
N VAL A 212 3.34 -12.58 -27.07
CA VAL A 212 3.26 -12.14 -25.67
C VAL A 212 4.25 -12.91 -24.79
N LEU A 213 4.38 -14.22 -24.95
CA LEU A 213 5.35 -15.03 -24.20
C LEU A 213 6.80 -14.62 -24.49
N ARG A 214 7.13 -14.30 -25.74
CA ARG A 214 8.46 -13.78 -26.10
C ARG A 214 8.75 -12.44 -25.43
N GLU A 215 7.76 -11.55 -25.36
CA GLU A 215 7.91 -10.26 -24.68
C GLU A 215 8.02 -10.42 -23.16
N LEU A 216 7.23 -11.30 -22.53
CA LEU A 216 7.38 -11.65 -21.12
C LEU A 216 8.79 -12.21 -20.83
N ALA A 217 9.28 -13.13 -21.66
CA ALA A 217 10.62 -13.70 -21.52
C ALA A 217 11.69 -12.61 -21.65
N ARG A 218 11.56 -11.70 -22.63
CA ARG A 218 12.45 -10.54 -22.80
C ARG A 218 12.47 -9.66 -21.54
N ARG A 219 11.30 -9.30 -20.99
CA ARG A 219 11.20 -8.50 -19.76
C ARG A 219 11.73 -9.21 -18.52
N SER A 220 11.70 -10.54 -18.50
CA SER A 220 12.30 -11.34 -17.43
C SER A 220 13.81 -11.51 -17.51
N SER A 221 14.40 -11.06 -18.62
CA SER A 221 15.85 -11.04 -18.80
C SER A 221 16.43 -9.62 -18.76
N SER A 222 15.60 -8.61 -18.49
CA SER A 222 15.99 -7.20 -18.46
C SER A 222 15.95 -6.65 -17.04
N SER A 223 16.86 -5.74 -16.72
CA SER A 223 16.88 -4.92 -15.50
C SER A 223 16.15 -3.58 -15.66
N ASP A 224 15.37 -3.38 -16.74
CA ASP A 224 14.63 -2.15 -16.98
C ASP A 224 13.44 -1.98 -16.02
N PHE A 225 12.92 -0.76 -15.97
CA PHE A 225 11.69 -0.46 -15.24
C PHE A 225 10.50 -1.28 -15.77
N GLY A 226 9.75 -1.92 -14.86
CA GLY A 226 8.64 -2.81 -15.24
C GLY A 226 9.12 -4.17 -15.75
N CYS A 227 10.34 -4.59 -15.39
CA CYS A 227 10.81 -5.94 -15.59
C CYS A 227 9.94 -6.97 -14.85
N VAL A 228 10.01 -8.21 -15.32
CA VAL A 228 9.21 -9.32 -14.79
C VAL A 228 10.12 -10.25 -14.01
N ALA A 229 9.82 -10.50 -12.75
CA ALA A 229 10.57 -11.41 -11.89
C ALA A 229 9.67 -12.58 -11.46
N PRO A 230 9.54 -13.62 -12.28
CA PRO A 230 8.80 -14.81 -11.92
C PRO A 230 9.59 -15.65 -10.91
N THR A 231 8.89 -16.19 -9.93
CA THR A 231 9.37 -17.34 -9.14
C THR A 231 9.65 -18.54 -10.04
N ASP A 232 10.51 -19.47 -9.62
CA ASP A 232 10.84 -20.67 -10.43
C ASP A 232 9.59 -21.46 -10.85
N ALA A 233 8.62 -21.56 -9.94
CA ALA A 233 7.36 -22.23 -10.21
C ALA A 233 6.47 -21.45 -11.20
N ALA A 234 6.44 -20.12 -11.12
CA ALA A 234 5.75 -19.27 -12.11
C ALA A 234 6.42 -19.36 -13.49
N ALA A 235 7.75 -19.33 -13.53
CA ALA A 235 8.53 -19.50 -14.75
C ALA A 235 8.19 -20.85 -15.42
N LYS A 236 8.11 -21.94 -14.66
CA LYS A 236 7.74 -23.27 -15.18
C LYS A 236 6.35 -23.31 -15.80
N VAL A 237 5.37 -22.59 -15.22
CA VAL A 237 4.01 -22.48 -15.80
C VAL A 237 4.07 -21.80 -17.17
N LEU A 238 4.76 -20.66 -17.29
CA LEU A 238 4.91 -19.93 -18.55
C LEU A 238 5.72 -20.73 -19.59
N GLN A 239 6.78 -21.43 -19.17
CA GLN A 239 7.57 -22.32 -20.02
C GLN A 239 6.73 -23.46 -20.58
N THR A 240 5.85 -24.06 -19.75
CA THR A 240 4.97 -25.15 -20.20
C THR A 240 4.04 -24.70 -21.33
N LEU A 241 3.44 -23.50 -21.22
CA LEU A 241 2.66 -22.91 -22.31
C LEU A 241 3.54 -22.59 -23.53
N ALA A 242 4.74 -22.04 -23.32
CA ALA A 242 5.66 -21.76 -24.43
C ALA A 242 6.00 -23.03 -25.22
N THR A 243 6.32 -24.13 -24.53
CA THR A 243 6.62 -25.43 -25.15
C THR A 243 5.43 -26.00 -25.89
N SER A 244 4.22 -25.94 -25.35
CA SER A 244 3.03 -26.44 -26.07
C SER A 244 2.73 -25.65 -27.35
N LEU A 245 3.17 -24.38 -27.39
CA LEU A 245 3.10 -23.52 -28.58
C LEU A 245 4.31 -23.69 -29.51
N GLY A 246 5.26 -24.57 -29.21
CA GLY A 246 6.45 -24.83 -30.04
C GLY A 246 7.56 -23.79 -29.86
N LEU A 247 7.62 -23.12 -28.72
CA LEU A 247 8.69 -22.19 -28.35
C LEU A 247 9.61 -22.80 -27.30
N THR A 248 10.90 -22.45 -27.38
CA THR A 248 11.86 -22.66 -26.30
C THR A 248 12.22 -21.30 -25.71
N LEU A 249 11.64 -20.97 -24.55
CA LEU A 249 11.87 -19.71 -23.86
C LEU A 249 12.33 -19.98 -22.44
N THR A 250 13.28 -19.19 -21.97
CA THR A 250 13.70 -19.15 -20.57
C THR A 250 13.15 -17.87 -19.96
N PHE A 251 12.62 -17.97 -18.74
CA PHE A 251 12.17 -16.82 -17.97
C PHE A 251 13.13 -16.66 -16.79
N GLY A 252 13.84 -15.54 -16.75
CA GLY A 252 14.88 -15.26 -15.76
C GLY A 252 14.35 -14.54 -14.53
N GLN A 253 15.18 -14.44 -13.50
CA GLN A 253 14.99 -13.52 -12.38
C GLN A 253 15.99 -12.39 -12.54
N PRO A 254 15.60 -11.27 -13.19
CA PRO A 254 16.55 -10.21 -13.47
C PRO A 254 16.99 -9.54 -12.16
N ALA A 255 18.21 -9.00 -12.16
CA ALA A 255 18.65 -8.12 -11.07
C ALA A 255 17.67 -6.95 -10.91
N ALA A 256 17.60 -6.37 -9.71
CA ALA A 256 16.81 -5.15 -9.54
C ALA A 256 17.41 -4.07 -10.45
N PRO A 257 16.60 -3.19 -11.04
CA PRO A 257 17.15 -2.04 -11.74
C PRO A 257 18.14 -1.35 -10.82
N THR A 258 19.37 -1.14 -11.27
CA THR A 258 20.36 -0.36 -10.52
C THR A 258 19.96 1.10 -10.63
N PHE A 259 19.73 1.74 -9.48
CA PHE A 259 19.34 3.14 -9.42
C PHE A 259 20.54 3.95 -8.97
N ASP A 260 20.91 4.98 -9.75
CA ASP A 260 21.84 5.99 -9.28
C ASP A 260 21.19 6.77 -8.12
N PRO A 261 21.87 6.89 -6.97
CA PRO A 261 21.39 7.72 -5.87
C PRO A 261 21.54 9.19 -6.28
N TRP A 262 20.40 9.88 -6.47
CA TRP A 262 20.33 11.33 -6.51
C TRP A 262 20.18 11.89 -5.10
#